data_AF-A0A2I0B7R0-F1
#
_entry.id   AF-A0A2I0B7R0-F1
#
_cell.length_a   1.000
_cell.length_b   1.000
_cell.length_c   1.000
_cell.angle_alpha   90.00
_cell.angle_beta   90.00
_cell.angle_gamma   90.00
#
_symmetry.space_group_name_H-M   'P 1'
#
loop_
_entity.id
_entity.type
_entity.pdbx_description
1 polymer ?
#
loop_
_entity_poly.entity_id
_entity_poly.type
_entity_poly.pdbx_seq_one_letter_code
_entity_poly.pdbx_strand_id
1 'polypeptide(L)'
;MRGEAGSLLQRARSAIVHGQSLYFSFRPCSPPCPSPVVTMATGAVCAAAATTVAEQKRALRSRIRKELKALSFAQRCQEDLEIQKNILDSSWFKPSKSLCAYVSCESLREVDTSQILAEVLKDKDPSKEKAFCPSD
;
A
#
# COMPACT_ATOMS: atom_id res chain seq x y z
N MET A 1 22.38 -57.94 -18.07
CA MET A 1 22.64 -57.42 -16.71
C MET A 1 21.45 -56.56 -16.30
N ARG A 2 20.87 -56.84 -15.13
CA ARG A 2 19.66 -56.19 -14.58
C ARG A 2 20.04 -54.88 -13.89
N GLY A 3 19.16 -53.89 -13.93
CA GLY A 3 19.18 -52.70 -13.08
C GLY A 3 17.85 -51.95 -13.29
N GLU A 4 16.79 -52.37 -12.61
CA GLU A 4 16.31 -51.87 -11.30
C GLU A 4 15.67 -50.48 -11.41
N ALA A 5 14.34 -50.52 -11.50
CA ALA A 5 13.44 -49.38 -11.33
C ALA A 5 13.27 -49.10 -9.83
N GLY A 6 13.58 -47.89 -9.40
CA GLY A 6 13.37 -47.43 -8.03
C GLY A 6 12.34 -46.30 -7.98
N SER A 7 11.08 -46.66 -7.76
CA SER A 7 10.01 -45.72 -7.39
C SER A 7 10.22 -45.23 -5.96
N LEU A 8 10.17 -43.92 -5.73
CA LEU A 8 10.15 -43.35 -4.37
C LEU A 8 8.85 -42.58 -4.16
N LEU A 9 7.90 -43.28 -3.54
CA LEU A 9 6.64 -42.79 -3.01
C LEU A 9 6.86 -41.90 -1.77
N GLN A 10 6.08 -40.81 -1.74
CA GLN A 10 5.48 -40.15 -0.57
C GLN A 10 6.35 -39.73 0.63
N ARG A 11 6.22 -38.45 0.99
CA ARG A 11 5.65 -38.10 2.32
C ARG A 11 5.07 -36.69 2.34
N ALA A 12 3.74 -36.60 2.30
CA ALA A 12 3.00 -35.43 2.73
C ALA A 12 3.18 -35.23 4.24
N ARG A 13 3.34 -33.98 4.68
CA ARG A 13 3.19 -33.59 6.09
C ARG A 13 2.20 -32.44 6.16
N SER A 14 0.94 -32.80 6.41
CA SER A 14 -0.06 -31.89 6.97
C SER A 14 0.33 -31.53 8.40
N ALA A 15 0.36 -30.25 8.71
CA ALA A 15 0.27 -29.76 10.08
C ALA A 15 -1.12 -29.12 10.24
N ILE A 16 -1.98 -29.79 10.98
CA ILE A 16 -3.24 -29.24 11.47
C ILE A 16 -2.88 -28.41 12.71
N VAL A 17 -3.05 -27.10 12.62
CA VAL A 17 -3.10 -26.24 13.81
C VAL A 17 -4.54 -25.80 13.99
N HIS A 18 -5.16 -26.32 15.04
CA HIS A 18 -6.43 -25.83 15.56
C HIS A 18 -6.22 -24.39 16.05
N GLY A 19 -6.68 -23.42 15.26
CA GLY A 19 -6.74 -22.01 15.62
C GLY A 19 -8.20 -21.59 15.77
N GLN A 20 -8.55 -21.17 16.97
CA GLN A 20 -9.91 -20.87 17.42
C GLN A 20 -10.67 -19.91 16.49
N SER A 21 -11.90 -20.30 16.17
CA SER A 21 -12.88 -19.50 15.45
C SER A 21 -13.32 -18.32 16.33
N LEU A 22 -12.82 -17.13 16.02
CA LEU A 22 -13.45 -15.89 16.41
C LEU A 22 -14.28 -15.41 15.22
N TYR A 23 -15.59 -15.55 15.38
CA TYR A 23 -16.62 -15.15 14.44
C TYR A 23 -16.47 -13.65 14.12
N PHE A 24 -15.83 -13.34 13.00
CA PHE A 24 -16.01 -12.05 12.37
C PHE A 24 -17.43 -12.02 11.81
N SER A 25 -18.25 -11.11 12.33
CA SER A 25 -19.49 -10.71 11.66
C SER A 25 -19.13 -10.02 10.35
N PHE A 26 -18.82 -10.81 9.33
CA PHE A 26 -18.89 -10.37 7.95
C PHE A 26 -20.34 -9.99 7.71
N ARG A 27 -20.59 -8.69 7.53
CA ARG A 27 -21.83 -8.24 6.89
C ARG A 27 -21.88 -8.92 5.52
N PRO A 28 -22.90 -9.74 5.22
CA PRO A 28 -23.07 -10.29 3.89
C PRO A 28 -23.24 -9.11 2.93
N CYS A 29 -22.30 -8.99 1.98
CA CYS A 29 -22.41 -8.04 0.91
C CYS A 29 -23.63 -8.45 0.06
N SER A 30 -24.53 -7.49 -0.17
CA SER A 30 -25.73 -7.62 -0.99
C SER A 30 -25.42 -8.22 -2.37
N PRO A 31 -26.38 -8.90 -3.03
CA PRO A 31 -26.16 -9.51 -4.33
C PRO A 31 -25.70 -8.49 -5.39
N PRO A 32 -24.87 -8.90 -6.37
CA PRO A 32 -24.34 -7.99 -7.37
C PRO A 32 -25.47 -7.41 -8.22
N CYS A 33 -25.57 -6.08 -8.25
CA CYS A 33 -26.36 -5.38 -9.23
C CYS A 33 -25.89 -5.78 -10.64
N PRO A 34 -26.78 -6.05 -11.61
CA PRO A 34 -26.39 -6.29 -12.98
C PRO A 34 -25.92 -4.96 -13.59
N SER A 35 -24.61 -4.72 -13.52
CA SER A 35 -23.98 -3.66 -14.30
C SER A 35 -24.18 -3.98 -15.79
N PRO A 36 -24.65 -3.04 -16.62
CA PRO A 36 -24.69 -3.26 -18.05
C PRO A 36 -23.26 -3.50 -18.53
N VAL A 37 -23.01 -4.69 -19.11
CA VAL A 37 -21.76 -5.00 -19.79
C VAL A 37 -21.71 -4.11 -21.03
N VAL A 38 -21.03 -2.98 -20.92
CA VAL A 38 -20.66 -2.18 -22.08
C VAL A 38 -19.47 -2.88 -22.73
N THR A 39 -19.73 -3.66 -23.78
CA THR A 39 -18.69 -4.18 -24.66
C THR A 39 -18.05 -2.99 -25.39
N MET A 40 -16.91 -2.50 -24.88
CA MET A 40 -16.08 -1.55 -25.60
C MET A 40 -15.36 -2.28 -26.74
N ALA A 41 -15.90 -2.23 -27.94
CA ALA A 41 -15.23 -2.68 -29.15
C ALA A 41 -14.13 -1.67 -29.57
N THR A 42 -13.00 -1.67 -28.86
CA THR A 42 -11.72 -1.01 -29.21
C THR A 42 -10.51 -1.76 -28.63
N GLY A 43 -10.58 -3.10 -28.57
CA GLY A 43 -9.65 -3.93 -27.79
C GLY A 43 -8.16 -3.85 -28.17
N ALA A 44 -7.82 -3.58 -29.44
CA ALA A 44 -6.41 -3.55 -29.88
C ALA A 44 -5.72 -2.20 -29.63
N VAL A 45 -6.41 -1.08 -29.89
CA VAL A 45 -5.87 0.27 -29.67
C VAL A 45 -5.88 0.68 -28.20
N CYS A 46 -6.86 0.27 -27.41
CA CYS A 46 -6.86 0.50 -25.96
C CYS A 46 -5.77 -0.29 -25.25
N ALA A 47 -5.50 -1.53 -25.66
CA ALA A 47 -4.41 -2.31 -25.06
C ALA A 47 -3.03 -1.71 -25.38
N ALA A 48 -2.78 -1.31 -26.63
CA ALA A 48 -1.54 -0.67 -27.03
C ALA A 48 -1.34 0.73 -26.38
N ALA A 49 -2.41 1.52 -26.25
CA ALA A 49 -2.35 2.78 -25.51
C ALA A 49 -2.17 2.58 -24.00
N ALA A 50 -2.74 1.53 -23.41
CA ALA A 50 -2.55 1.20 -22.00
C ALA A 50 -1.12 0.72 -21.71
N THR A 51 -0.50 -0.05 -22.61
CA THR A 51 0.91 -0.47 -22.46
C THR A 51 1.85 0.72 -22.56
N THR A 52 1.62 1.66 -23.48
CA THR A 52 2.46 2.87 -23.57
C THR A 52 2.32 3.76 -22.35
N VAL A 53 1.12 3.96 -21.80
CA VAL A 53 0.92 4.72 -20.55
C VAL A 53 1.60 4.01 -19.36
N ALA A 54 1.52 2.68 -19.28
CA ALA A 54 2.17 1.92 -18.23
C ALA A 54 3.71 2.05 -18.30
N GLU A 55 4.28 2.02 -19.50
CA GLU A 55 5.70 2.23 -19.76
C GLU A 55 6.14 3.66 -19.42
N GLN A 56 5.37 4.67 -19.84
CA GLN A 56 5.61 6.07 -19.48
C GLN A 56 5.60 6.26 -17.95
N LYS A 57 4.61 5.70 -17.25
CA LYS A 57 4.56 5.72 -15.78
C LYS A 57 5.77 5.00 -15.17
N ARG A 58 6.20 3.86 -15.73
CA ARG A 58 7.39 3.12 -15.27
C ARG A 58 8.67 3.93 -15.46
N ALA A 59 8.84 4.57 -16.61
CA ALA A 59 9.97 5.44 -16.92
C ALA A 59 10.03 6.63 -15.95
N LEU A 60 8.88 7.28 -15.72
CA LEU A 60 8.76 8.40 -14.78
C LEU A 60 9.10 7.98 -13.34
N ARG A 61 8.51 6.88 -12.83
CA ARG A 61 8.82 6.37 -11.48
C ARG A 61 10.31 6.05 -11.32
N SER A 62 10.93 5.49 -12.36
CA SER A 62 12.37 5.18 -12.36
C SER A 62 13.21 6.45 -12.29
N ARG A 63 12.82 7.50 -13.01
CA ARG A 63 13.45 8.81 -12.95
C ARG A 63 13.32 9.44 -11.56
N ILE A 64 12.11 9.52 -11.02
CA ILE A 64 11.85 10.10 -9.69
C ILE A 64 12.67 9.38 -8.62
N ARG A 65 12.72 8.03 -8.63
CA ARG A 65 13.55 7.27 -7.67
C ARG A 65 15.04 7.59 -7.79
N LYS A 66 15.55 7.91 -8.98
CA LYS A 66 16.95 8.33 -9.17
C LYS A 66 17.17 9.72 -8.59
N GLU A 67 16.24 10.65 -8.84
CA GLU A 67 16.31 12.03 -8.32
C GLU A 67 16.22 12.04 -6.78
N LEU A 68 15.28 11.30 -6.19
CA LEU A 68 15.19 11.11 -4.73
C LEU A 68 16.45 10.45 -4.14
N LYS A 69 17.14 9.59 -4.91
CA LYS A 69 18.41 9.00 -4.50
C LYS A 69 19.57 9.99 -4.49
N ALA A 70 19.52 11.00 -5.35
CA ALA A 70 20.55 12.01 -5.48
C ALA A 70 20.49 13.09 -4.38
N LEU A 71 19.35 13.24 -3.69
CA LEU A 71 19.22 14.15 -2.55
C LEU A 71 20.17 13.73 -1.41
N SER A 72 20.88 14.71 -0.85
CA SER A 72 21.69 14.50 0.35
C SER A 72 20.79 14.31 1.58
N PHE A 73 21.31 13.62 2.60
CA PHE A 73 20.57 13.41 3.85
C PHE A 73 20.15 14.73 4.52
N ALA A 74 21.04 15.72 4.54
CA ALA A 74 20.76 17.03 5.14
C ALA A 74 19.65 17.77 4.39
N GLN A 75 19.69 17.77 3.04
CA GLN A 75 18.63 18.37 2.22
C GLN A 75 17.29 17.70 2.44
N ARG A 76 17.26 16.36 2.42
CA ARG A 76 16.02 15.60 2.63
C ARG A 76 15.42 15.86 4.01
N CYS A 77 16.24 15.84 5.06
CA CYS A 77 15.78 16.17 6.42
C CYS A 77 15.17 17.57 6.48
N GLN A 78 15.81 18.57 5.86
CA GLN A 78 15.29 19.93 5.82
C GLN A 78 13.95 20.02 5.05
N GLU A 79 13.88 19.40 3.87
CA GLU A 79 12.66 19.39 3.04
C GLU A 79 11.50 18.66 3.76
N ASP A 80 11.78 17.52 4.42
CA ASP A 80 10.79 16.77 5.18
C ASP A 80 10.21 17.62 6.32
N LEU A 81 11.05 18.37 7.05
CA LEU A 81 10.61 19.28 8.10
C LEU A 81 9.73 20.41 7.56
N GLU A 82 10.12 21.00 6.44
CA GLU A 82 9.37 22.10 5.81
C GLU A 82 8.01 21.63 5.29
N ILE A 83 7.94 20.45 4.68
CA ILE A 83 6.68 19.84 4.21
C ILE A 83 5.76 19.55 5.40
N GLN A 84 6.28 18.92 6.46
CA GLN A 84 5.49 18.61 7.65
C GLN A 84 4.96 19.90 8.30
N LYS A 85 5.80 20.91 8.45
CA LYS A 85 5.39 22.22 8.98
C LYS A 85 4.29 22.85 8.14
N ASN A 86 4.41 22.83 6.81
CA ASN A 86 3.39 23.38 5.92
C ASN A 86 2.01 22.72 6.15
N ILE A 87 1.99 21.39 6.30
CA ILE A 87 0.76 20.64 6.58
C ILE A 87 0.19 21.04 7.94
N LEU A 88 1.01 21.04 9.00
CA LEU A 88 0.59 21.39 10.36
C LEU A 88 0.06 22.83 10.46
N ASP A 89 0.67 23.76 9.73
CA ASP A 89 0.28 25.17 9.69
C ASP A 89 -0.93 25.45 8.80
N SER A 90 -1.31 24.49 7.93
CA SER A 90 -2.39 24.69 6.97
C SER A 90 -3.77 24.85 7.62
N SER A 91 -4.60 25.70 7.01
CA SER A 91 -5.96 25.97 7.47
C SER A 91 -6.93 24.81 7.25
N TRP A 92 -6.59 23.85 6.40
CA TRP A 92 -7.42 22.66 6.14
C TRP A 92 -7.08 21.49 7.07
N PHE A 93 -5.84 21.41 7.57
CA PHE A 93 -5.41 20.31 8.45
C PHE A 93 -5.91 20.50 9.89
N LYS A 94 -5.78 21.70 10.45
CA LYS A 94 -6.19 22.02 11.84
C LYS A 94 -7.65 21.68 12.17
N PRO A 95 -8.66 21.98 11.33
CA PRO A 95 -10.04 21.60 11.61
C PRO A 95 -10.37 20.14 11.24
N SER A 96 -9.44 19.37 10.70
CA SER A 96 -9.70 18.00 10.27
C SER A 96 -9.91 17.06 11.46
N LYS A 97 -10.92 16.18 11.38
CA LYS A 97 -11.27 15.25 12.46
C LYS A 97 -10.64 13.86 12.31
N SER A 98 -10.15 13.55 11.11
CA SER A 98 -9.61 12.24 10.74
C SER A 98 -8.51 12.40 9.70
N LEU A 99 -7.44 11.64 9.86
CA LEU A 99 -6.31 11.59 8.94
C LEU A 99 -6.17 10.17 8.39
N CYS A 100 -5.96 10.05 7.08
CA CYS A 100 -5.44 8.86 6.44
C CYS A 100 -4.06 9.21 5.91
N ALA A 101 -3.02 8.58 6.45
CA ALA A 101 -1.64 8.87 6.11
C ALA A 101 -0.87 7.57 5.96
N TYR A 102 0.14 7.59 5.08
CA TYR A 102 1.14 6.55 5.04
C TYR A 102 2.12 6.73 6.20
N VAL A 103 2.58 5.60 6.74
CA VAL A 103 3.76 5.58 7.60
C VAL A 103 4.97 5.66 6.68
N SER A 104 5.86 6.62 6.95
CA SER A 104 7.02 6.89 6.11
C SER A 104 7.85 5.63 5.89
N CYS A 105 8.17 5.33 4.63
CA CYS A 105 9.03 4.20 4.26
C CYS A 105 10.38 4.66 3.72
N GLU A 106 11.45 4.41 4.48
CA GLU A 106 12.80 4.82 4.09
C GLU A 106 13.28 4.16 2.78
N SER A 107 12.87 2.91 2.53
CA SER A 107 13.25 2.20 1.29
C SER A 107 12.66 2.84 0.03
N LEU A 108 11.49 3.49 0.17
CA LEU A 108 10.82 4.23 -0.89
C LEU A 108 11.26 5.69 -0.97
N ARG A 109 12.06 6.14 0.00
CA ARG A 109 12.50 7.54 0.17
C ARG A 109 11.31 8.51 0.18
N GLU A 110 10.27 8.13 0.90
CA GLU A 110 9.09 8.98 1.12
C GLU A 110 9.39 10.11 2.10
N VAL A 111 8.52 11.11 2.13
CA VAL A 111 8.57 12.17 3.14
C VAL A 111 8.35 11.56 4.52
N ASP A 112 9.14 11.96 5.51
CA ASP A 112 8.87 11.57 6.89
C ASP A 112 7.55 12.20 7.38
N THR A 113 6.65 11.38 7.93
CA THR A 113 5.32 11.80 8.44
C THR A 113 5.23 11.71 9.96
N SER A 114 6.34 11.43 10.64
CA SER A 114 6.37 11.15 12.08
C SER A 114 5.77 12.28 12.94
N GLN A 115 6.02 13.55 12.62
CA GLN A 115 5.52 14.68 13.42
C GLN A 115 4.02 14.89 13.22
N ILE A 116 3.53 14.69 11.99
CA ILE A 116 2.11 14.76 11.67
C ILE A 116 1.36 13.67 12.43
N LEU A 117 1.88 12.44 12.42
CA LEU A 117 1.27 11.34 13.18
C LEU A 117 1.32 11.60 14.69
N ALA A 118 2.45 12.10 15.21
CA ALA A 118 2.57 12.47 16.61
C ALA A 118 1.50 13.52 17.00
N GLU A 119 1.31 14.56 16.20
CA GLU A 119 0.32 15.60 16.47
C GLU A 119 -1.11 15.04 16.52
N VAL A 120 -1.48 14.18 15.56
CA VAL A 120 -2.83 13.59 15.51
C VAL A 120 -3.09 12.58 16.64
N LEU A 121 -2.03 11.95 17.16
CA LEU A 121 -2.12 10.97 18.24
C LEU A 121 -2.00 11.59 19.63
N LYS A 122 -1.42 12.79 19.79
CA LYS A 122 -1.27 13.48 21.09
C LYS A 122 -2.59 13.62 21.86
N ASP A 123 -3.69 13.89 21.17
CA ASP A 123 -5.00 14.14 21.78
C ASP A 123 -5.88 12.88 21.88
N LYS A 124 -5.37 11.71 21.50
CA LYS A 124 -6.12 10.46 21.53
C LYS A 124 -5.74 9.65 22.75
N ASP A 125 -6.68 9.54 23.69
CA ASP A 125 -6.59 8.57 24.78
C ASP A 125 -6.26 7.17 24.20
N PRO A 126 -5.33 6.40 24.80
CA PRO A 126 -4.87 5.10 24.29
C PRO A 126 -5.95 4.00 24.23
N SER A 127 -7.20 4.33 24.55
CA SER A 127 -8.35 3.41 24.60
C SER A 127 -9.17 3.34 23.30
N LYS A 128 -8.87 4.17 22.29
CA LYS A 128 -9.64 4.22 21.02
C LYS A 128 -8.77 4.32 19.78
N GLU A 129 -7.77 3.47 19.65
CA GLU A 129 -6.93 3.44 18.45
C GLU A 129 -7.48 2.46 17.40
N LYS A 130 -8.03 3.00 16.31
CA LYS A 130 -8.12 2.31 15.01
C LYS A 130 -7.40 3.16 13.98
N ALA A 131 -6.07 3.05 13.94
CA ALA A 131 -5.30 3.53 12.80
C ALA A 131 -5.56 2.57 11.63
N PHE A 132 -6.18 3.06 10.55
CA PHE A 132 -6.35 2.30 9.32
C PHE A 132 -5.10 2.53 8.45
N CYS A 133 -4.19 1.56 8.43
CA CYS A 133 -3.13 1.50 7.43
C CYS A 133 -3.59 0.61 6.27
N PRO A 134 -3.44 1.03 5.01
CA PRO A 134 -3.62 0.15 3.86
C PRO A 134 -2.67 -1.06 3.97
N SER A 135 -3.20 -2.28 3.85
CA SER A 135 -2.38 -3.49 3.77
C SER A 135 -1.74 -3.59 2.38
N ASP A 136 -0.43 -3.91 2.35
CA ASP A 136 0.35 -4.21 1.13
C ASP A 136 -0.27 -5.34 0.29
#